data_AF-A0A2V5ZM73-F1
#
_entry.id   AF-A0A2V5ZM73-F1
#
_cell.length_a   1.000
_cell.length_b   1.000
_cell.length_c   1.000
_cell.angle_alpha   90.00
_cell.angle_beta   90.00
_cell.angle_gamma   90.00
#
_symmetry.space_group_name_H-M   'P 1'
#
loop_
_entity.id
_entity.type
_entity.pdbx_description
1 polymer ?
#
loop_
_entity_poly.entity_id
_entity_poly.type
_entity_poly.pdbx_seq_one_letter_code
_entity_poly.pdbx_strand_id
1 'polypeptide(L)'
;MIGTTVAAFFFGSNFSNGMLITSLFFAFARFYPDEVIYILFILPVKIKWLAWIYAAFLMLGFFVGPNSYRAALLAAFANYFIFFGPEIIHQARHRHDVSTRRRRFEVQSRSPTETLHRCAVCGATELSDPNLDFRVA
;
A
#
# COMPACT_ATOMS: atom_id res chain seq x y z
N MET A 1 23.23 -4.86 -11.81
CA MET A 1 24.21 -5.82 -12.37
C MET A 1 25.24 -6.27 -11.34
N ILE A 2 25.79 -5.40 -10.48
CA ILE A 2 26.84 -5.79 -9.51
C ILE A 2 26.40 -6.95 -8.58
N GLY A 3 25.21 -6.87 -7.97
CA GLY A 3 24.75 -7.91 -7.05
C GLY A 3 24.53 -9.30 -7.70
N THR A 4 23.98 -9.33 -8.92
CA THR A 4 23.79 -10.58 -9.68
C THR A 4 25.12 -11.14 -10.17
N THR A 5 26.07 -10.28 -10.55
CA THR A 5 27.42 -10.70 -10.96
C THR A 5 28.21 -11.28 -9.78
N VAL A 6 28.13 -10.67 -8.60
CA VAL A 6 28.75 -11.19 -7.37
C VAL A 6 28.14 -12.56 -7.02
N ALA A 7 26.81 -12.69 -7.04
CA ALA A 7 26.15 -13.97 -6.77
C ALA A 7 26.51 -15.05 -7.81
N ALA A 8 26.56 -14.72 -9.10
CA ALA A 8 26.97 -15.64 -10.16
C ALA A 8 28.41 -16.14 -9.95
N PHE A 9 29.31 -15.25 -9.52
CA PHE A 9 30.71 -15.57 -9.26
C PHE A 9 30.88 -16.57 -8.11
N PHE A 10 30.14 -16.41 -7.00
CA PHE A 10 30.24 -17.31 -5.85
C PHE A 10 29.47 -18.63 -5.99
N PHE A 11 28.37 -18.64 -6.76
CA PHE A 11 27.46 -19.79 -6.82
C PHE A 11 27.43 -20.48 -8.20
N GLY A 12 28.34 -20.13 -9.12
CA GLY A 12 28.54 -20.81 -10.40
C GLY A 12 27.30 -20.89 -11.30
N SER A 13 26.36 -19.95 -11.17
CA SER A 13 25.06 -19.97 -11.83
C SER A 13 24.90 -18.82 -12.81
N ASN A 14 24.38 -19.13 -14.01
CA ASN A 14 23.99 -18.14 -15.00
C ASN A 14 22.69 -17.46 -14.56
N PHE A 15 22.80 -16.40 -13.76
CA PHE A 15 21.65 -15.57 -13.44
C PHE A 15 21.27 -14.75 -14.67
N SER A 16 20.16 -15.11 -15.31
CA SER A 16 19.59 -14.34 -16.41
C SER A 16 19.12 -12.96 -15.94
N ASN A 17 18.90 -12.03 -16.88
CA ASN A 17 18.26 -10.74 -16.63
C ASN A 17 16.87 -10.83 -15.96
N GLY A 18 16.31 -12.05 -15.84
CA GLY A 18 15.03 -12.32 -15.20
C GLY A 18 14.92 -11.70 -13.81
N MET A 19 15.93 -11.80 -12.95
CA MET A 19 15.87 -11.26 -11.58
C MET A 19 15.75 -9.73 -11.54
N LEU A 20 16.39 -9.05 -12.49
CA LEU A 20 16.29 -7.60 -12.61
C LEU A 20 14.91 -7.21 -13.15
N ILE A 21 14.43 -7.92 -14.19
CA ILE A 21 13.08 -7.74 -14.74
C ILE A 21 12.02 -7.97 -13.67
N THR A 22 12.19 -8.99 -12.83
CA THR A 22 11.32 -9.27 -11.68
C THR A 22 11.28 -8.08 -10.73
N SER A 23 12.43 -7.53 -10.33
CA SER A 23 12.48 -6.35 -9.45
C SER A 23 11.79 -5.13 -10.05
N LEU A 24 11.96 -4.90 -11.35
CA LEU A 24 11.35 -3.79 -12.07
C LEU A 24 9.83 -3.98 -12.21
N PHE A 25 9.39 -5.21 -12.48
CA PHE A 25 7.97 -5.55 -12.54
C PHE A 25 7.27 -5.29 -11.19
N PHE A 26 7.88 -5.67 -10.07
CA PHE A 26 7.34 -5.34 -8.75
C PHE A 26 7.31 -3.83 -8.47
N ALA A 27 8.33 -3.09 -8.90
CA ALA A 27 8.33 -1.63 -8.82
C ALA A 27 7.18 -1.02 -9.64
N PHE A 28 6.98 -1.49 -10.87
CA PHE A 28 5.87 -1.05 -11.71
C PHE A 28 4.50 -1.37 -11.09
N ALA A 29 4.32 -2.59 -10.60
CA ALA A 29 3.10 -3.02 -9.93
C ALA A 29 2.80 -2.21 -8.66
N ARG A 30 3.81 -1.62 -8.02
CA ARG A 30 3.64 -0.74 -6.86
C ARG A 30 3.08 0.62 -7.25
N PHE A 31 3.61 1.24 -8.31
CA PHE A 31 3.13 2.55 -8.77
C PHE A 31 1.78 2.47 -9.48
N TYR A 32 1.55 1.38 -10.20
CA TYR A 32 0.41 1.21 -11.09
C TYR A 32 -0.40 -0.07 -10.77
N PRO A 33 -0.91 -0.24 -9.53
CA PRO A 33 -1.55 -1.48 -9.11
C PRO A 33 -2.92 -1.73 -9.77
N ASP A 34 -3.63 -0.66 -10.14
CA ASP A 34 -4.98 -0.71 -10.71
C ASP A 34 -5.01 -0.60 -12.23
N GLU A 35 -3.86 -0.46 -12.89
CA GLU A 35 -3.76 -0.53 -14.34
C GLU A 35 -4.20 -1.91 -14.83
N VAL A 36 -4.91 -1.92 -15.97
CA VAL A 36 -5.50 -3.12 -16.55
C VAL A 36 -4.72 -3.50 -17.80
N ILE A 37 -4.20 -4.73 -17.79
CA ILE A 37 -3.63 -5.36 -18.97
C ILE A 37 -4.60 -6.42 -19.48
N TYR A 38 -4.73 -6.52 -20.80
CA TYR A 38 -5.57 -7.53 -21.43
C TYR A 38 -4.72 -8.73 -21.80
N ILE A 39 -4.90 -9.84 -21.08
CA ILE A 39 -4.26 -11.11 -21.42
C ILE A 39 -4.88 -11.60 -22.72
N LEU A 40 -4.04 -11.77 -23.74
CA LEU A 40 -4.44 -12.18 -25.09
C LEU A 40 -5.55 -11.29 -25.69
N PHE A 41 -5.60 -10.00 -25.32
CA PHE A 41 -6.65 -9.06 -25.70
C PHE A 41 -8.08 -9.44 -25.27
N ILE A 42 -8.26 -10.45 -24.41
CA ILE A 42 -9.58 -10.96 -24.01
C ILE A 42 -9.84 -10.72 -22.52
N LEU A 43 -8.90 -11.10 -21.65
CA LEU A 43 -9.14 -11.10 -20.20
C LEU A 43 -8.51 -9.84 -19.56
N PRO A 44 -9.30 -8.87 -19.07
CA PRO A 44 -8.77 -7.73 -18.34
C PRO A 44 -8.32 -8.18 -16.95
N VAL A 45 -7.03 -7.99 -16.64
CA VAL A 45 -6.45 -8.30 -15.33
C VAL A 45 -5.70 -7.09 -14.80
N LYS A 46 -5.95 -6.74 -13.54
CA LYS A 46 -5.19 -5.69 -12.86
C LYS A 46 -3.79 -6.17 -12.51
N ILE A 47 -2.81 -5.30 -12.69
CA ILE A 47 -1.38 -5.63 -12.46
C ILE A 47 -1.13 -6.15 -11.04
N LYS A 48 -1.81 -5.62 -10.02
CA LYS A 48 -1.65 -6.10 -8.63
C LYS A 48 -1.89 -7.60 -8.49
N TRP A 49 -2.86 -8.17 -9.21
CA TRP A 49 -3.16 -9.60 -9.15
C TRP A 49 -2.04 -10.43 -9.79
N LEU A 50 -1.54 -9.97 -10.93
CA LEU A 50 -0.41 -10.63 -11.59
C LEU A 50 0.85 -10.58 -10.72
N ALA A 51 1.09 -9.46 -10.04
CA ALA A 51 2.18 -9.32 -9.08
C ALA A 51 2.06 -10.30 -7.91
N TRP A 52 0.87 -10.46 -7.32
CA TRP A 52 0.64 -11.43 -6.25
C TRP A 52 0.85 -12.88 -6.70
N ILE A 53 0.33 -13.24 -7.87
CA ILE A 53 0.53 -14.58 -8.44
C ILE A 53 2.01 -14.85 -8.68
N TYR A 54 2.73 -13.88 -9.27
CA TYR A 54 4.15 -14.02 -9.54
C TYR A 54 4.97 -14.11 -8.24
N ALA A 55 4.65 -13.29 -7.23
CA ALA A 55 5.26 -13.38 -5.91
C ALA A 55 5.04 -14.76 -5.25
N ALA A 56 3.85 -15.34 -5.39
CA ALA A 56 3.57 -16.68 -4.89
C ALA A 56 4.46 -17.75 -5.55
N PHE A 57 4.66 -17.69 -6.87
CA PHE A 57 5.57 -18.60 -7.57
C PHE A 57 7.02 -18.43 -7.11
N LEU A 58 7.48 -17.18 -6.95
CA LEU A 58 8.83 -16.91 -6.46
C LEU A 58 9.05 -17.45 -5.04
N MET A 59 8.05 -17.29 -4.17
CA MET A 59 8.07 -17.77 -2.80
C MET A 59 8.03 -19.31 -2.73
N LEU A 60 7.23 -19.96 -3.57
CA LEU A 60 7.26 -21.42 -3.70
C LEU A 60 8.64 -21.91 -4.15
N GLY A 61 9.22 -21.25 -5.15
CA GLY A 61 10.59 -21.52 -5.60
C GLY A 61 11.64 -21.29 -4.51
N PHE A 62 11.40 -20.35 -3.59
CA PHE A 62 12.32 -20.11 -2.47
C PHE A 62 12.36 -21.31 -1.51
N PHE A 63 11.22 -21.93 -1.23
CA PHE A 63 11.14 -23.08 -0.33
C PHE A 63 11.67 -24.36 -0.98
N VAL A 64 11.29 -24.63 -2.23
CA VAL A 64 11.63 -25.90 -2.93
C VAL A 64 12.99 -25.85 -3.65
N GLY A 65 13.46 -24.64 -4.02
CA GLY A 65 14.62 -24.46 -4.88
C GLY A 65 15.99 -24.57 -4.19
N PRO A 66 17.08 -24.63 -4.98
CA PRO A 66 18.45 -24.71 -4.48
C PRO A 66 18.91 -23.42 -3.80
N ASN A 67 19.96 -23.51 -2.99
CA ASN A 67 20.51 -22.35 -2.26
C ASN A 67 20.96 -21.20 -3.18
N SER A 68 21.41 -21.51 -4.40
CA SER A 68 21.74 -20.51 -5.42
C SER A 68 20.53 -19.66 -5.81
N TYR A 69 19.36 -20.27 -6.00
CA TYR A 69 18.11 -19.56 -6.30
C TYR A 69 17.71 -18.65 -5.13
N ARG A 70 17.81 -19.15 -3.89
CA ARG A 70 17.51 -18.36 -2.68
C ARG A 70 18.41 -17.13 -2.57
N ALA A 71 19.71 -17.30 -2.77
CA ALA A 71 20.68 -16.21 -2.71
C ALA A 71 20.39 -15.13 -3.77
N ALA A 72 20.07 -15.54 -4.99
CA ALA A 72 19.73 -14.58 -6.05
C ALA A 72 18.40 -13.89 -5.85
N LEU A 73 17.38 -14.61 -5.36
CA LEU A 73 16.09 -14.02 -5.03
C LEU A 73 16.25 -12.95 -3.94
N LEU A 74 17.01 -13.26 -2.88
CA LEU A 74 17.32 -12.31 -1.83
C LEU A 74 18.09 -11.10 -2.36
N ALA A 75 19.09 -11.28 -3.23
CA ALA A 75 19.83 -10.18 -3.84
C ALA A 75 18.94 -9.29 -4.72
N ALA A 76 18.01 -9.88 -5.48
CA ALA A 76 17.08 -9.15 -6.33
C ALA A 76 16.09 -8.31 -5.49
N PHE A 77 15.49 -8.92 -4.47
CA PHE A 77 14.58 -8.23 -3.58
C PHE A 77 15.27 -7.25 -2.64
N ALA A 78 16.55 -7.46 -2.28
CA ALA A 78 17.31 -6.49 -1.51
C ALA A 78 17.40 -5.15 -2.24
N ASN A 79 17.61 -5.16 -3.56
CA ASN A 79 17.57 -3.94 -4.38
C ASN A 79 16.19 -3.27 -4.29
N TYR A 80 15.11 -4.05 -4.46
CA TYR A 80 13.75 -3.53 -4.35
C TYR A 80 13.47 -2.93 -2.95
N PHE A 81 13.81 -3.63 -1.87
CA PHE A 81 13.54 -3.18 -0.50
C PHE A 81 14.42 -2.02 -0.06
N ILE A 82 15.65 -1.87 -0.58
CA ILE A 82 16.49 -0.70 -0.29
C ILE A 82 15.82 0.58 -0.82
N PHE A 83 15.27 0.53 -2.04
CA PHE A 83 14.62 1.70 -2.65
C PHE A 83 13.20 1.93 -2.13
N PHE A 84 12.37 0.89 -2.06
CA PHE A 84 10.94 1.01 -1.77
C PHE A 84 10.59 0.73 -0.31
N GLY A 85 11.46 0.09 0.46
CA GLY A 85 11.21 -0.29 1.86
C GLY A 85 10.89 0.89 2.78
N PRO A 86 11.70 1.97 2.79
CA PRO A 86 11.42 3.14 3.64
C PRO A 86 10.04 3.74 3.35
N GLU A 87 9.70 3.91 2.08
CA GLU A 87 8.40 4.45 1.64
C GLU A 87 7.23 3.55 2.04
N ILE A 88 7.38 2.22 1.90
CA ILE A 88 6.36 1.25 2.34
C ILE A 88 6.09 1.39 3.84
N ILE A 89 7.14 1.53 4.66
CA ILE A 89 7.02 1.69 6.11
C ILE A 89 6.37 3.03 6.45
N HIS A 90 6.79 4.12 5.80
CA HIS A 90 6.21 5.44 6.00
C HIS A 90 4.72 5.49 5.65
N GLN A 91 4.33 4.94 4.51
CA GLN A 91 2.92 4.87 4.09
C GLN A 91 2.09 4.01 5.04
N ALA A 92 2.62 2.87 5.50
CA ALA A 92 1.92 2.01 6.45
C ALA A 92 1.68 2.72 7.80
N ARG A 93 2.71 3.41 8.33
CA ARG A 93 2.59 4.24 9.54
C ARG A 93 1.62 5.39 9.36
N HIS A 94 1.74 6.13 8.26
CA HIS A 94 0.85 7.25 7.99
C HIS A 94 -0.61 6.81 7.88
N ARG A 95 -0.88 5.69 7.20
CA ARG A 95 -2.22 5.11 7.10
C ARG A 95 -2.79 4.74 8.47
N HIS A 96 -1.96 4.19 9.35
CA HIS A 96 -2.34 3.88 10.73
C HIS A 96 -2.63 5.15 11.54
N ASP A 97 -1.81 6.19 11.40
CA ASP A 97 -2.02 7.47 12.09
C ASP A 97 -3.31 8.15 11.62
N VAL A 98 -3.60 8.12 10.32
CA VAL A 98 -4.84 8.68 9.76
C VAL A 98 -6.05 7.89 10.24
N SER A 99 -6.00 6.55 10.24
CA SER A 99 -7.14 5.75 10.69
C SER A 99 -7.42 5.93 12.19
N THR A 100 -6.36 6.01 13.01
CA THR A 100 -6.50 6.25 14.45
C THR A 100 -7.01 7.65 14.75
N ARG A 101 -6.53 8.68 14.04
CA ARG A 101 -7.05 10.05 14.17
C ARG A 101 -8.51 10.14 13.76
N ARG A 102 -8.89 9.52 12.64
CA ARG A 102 -10.29 9.47 12.18
C ARG A 102 -11.20 8.82 13.23
N ARG A 103 -10.78 7.68 13.79
CA ARG A 103 -11.53 7.00 14.86
C ARG A 103 -11.66 7.87 16.12
N ARG A 104 -10.60 8.57 16.52
CA ARG A 104 -10.68 9.51 17.66
C ARG A 104 -11.63 10.66 17.36
N PHE A 105 -11.58 11.22 16.15
CA PHE A 105 -12.50 12.28 15.75
C PHE A 105 -13.96 11.79 15.71
N GLU A 106 -14.22 10.57 15.26
CA GLU A 106 -15.58 9.99 15.26
C GLU A 106 -16.10 9.67 16.67
N VAL A 107 -15.21 9.30 17.60
CA VAL A 107 -15.58 9.10 19.02
C VAL A 107 -15.74 10.45 19.75
N GLN A 108 -14.93 11.45 19.40
CA GLN A 108 -14.98 12.80 19.98
C GLN A 108 -15.94 13.73 19.24
N SER A 109 -16.48 13.33 18.09
CA SER A 109 -17.46 14.14 17.38
C SER A 109 -18.67 14.26 18.27
N ARG A 110 -19.16 15.50 18.39
CA ARG A 110 -20.23 15.88 19.30
C ARG A 110 -21.40 14.92 19.23
N SER A 111 -22.00 14.63 20.39
CA SER A 111 -23.24 13.86 20.39
C SER A 111 -24.30 14.64 19.60
N PRO A 112 -25.21 13.96 18.88
CA PRO A 112 -26.34 14.61 18.20
C PRO A 112 -27.20 15.48 19.13
N THR A 113 -27.07 15.30 20.44
CA THR A 113 -27.82 15.98 21.49
C THR A 113 -27.14 17.27 21.99
N GLU A 114 -25.89 17.52 21.60
CA GLU A 114 -25.14 18.71 22.03
C GLU A 114 -25.44 19.88 21.09
N THR A 115 -25.95 20.99 21.64
CA THR A 115 -26.36 22.15 20.86
C THR A 115 -25.19 23.12 20.61
N LEU A 116 -25.04 23.55 19.36
CA LEU A 116 -24.11 24.56 18.86
C LEU A 116 -24.61 25.99 19.11
N HIS A 117 -25.92 26.21 18.98
CA HIS A 117 -26.52 27.53 19.06
C HIS A 117 -27.58 27.60 20.17
N ARG A 118 -27.55 28.70 20.90
CA ARG A 118 -28.54 29.02 21.90
C ARG A 118 -28.90 30.49 21.82
N CYS A 119 -30.18 30.78 21.66
CA CYS A 119 -30.68 32.14 21.64
C CYS A 119 -30.49 32.79 23.02
N ALA A 120 -29.85 33.95 23.07
CA ALA A 120 -29.64 34.70 24.32
C ALA A 120 -30.94 35.28 24.91
N VAL A 121 -31.97 35.48 24.08
CA VAL A 121 -33.24 36.11 24.48
C VAL A 121 -34.25 35.08 25.00
N CYS A 122 -34.52 34.02 24.22
CA CYS A 122 -35.54 33.02 24.55
C CYS A 122 -34.98 31.65 24.96
N GLY A 123 -33.68 31.43 24.82
CA GLY A 123 -33.04 30.16 25.17
C GLY A 123 -33.27 29.01 24.18
N ALA A 124 -34.01 29.23 23.07
CA ALA A 124 -34.20 28.23 22.02
C ALA A 124 -32.85 27.78 21.44
N THR A 125 -32.81 26.52 21.02
CA THR A 125 -31.65 25.84 20.42
C THR A 125 -32.06 25.23 19.08
N GLU A 126 -31.08 24.89 18.22
CA GLU A 126 -31.36 24.27 16.93
C GLU A 126 -31.97 22.86 17.01
N LEU A 127 -31.87 22.19 18.17
CA LEU A 127 -32.57 20.93 18.42
C LEU A 127 -34.04 21.15 18.83
N SER A 128 -34.34 22.24 19.53
CA SER A 128 -35.70 22.54 20.00
C SER A 128 -36.59 23.17 18.92
N ASP A 129 -36.00 23.91 17.97
CA ASP A 129 -36.72 24.51 16.85
C ASP A 129 -35.84 24.52 15.59
N PRO A 130 -35.93 23.47 14.75
CA PRO A 130 -35.06 23.29 13.58
C PRO A 130 -35.25 24.31 12.46
N ASN A 131 -36.34 25.10 12.48
CA ASN A 131 -36.66 26.06 11.43
C ASN A 131 -36.12 27.47 11.71
N LEU A 132 -35.45 27.68 12.86
CA LEU A 132 -34.90 28.97 13.25
C LEU A 132 -33.46 29.13 12.76
N ASP A 133 -33.20 30.30 12.15
CA ASP A 133 -31.84 30.71 11.79
C ASP A 133 -31.15 31.37 12.99
N PHE A 134 -30.17 30.68 13.56
CA PHE A 134 -29.30 31.23 14.60
C PHE A 134 -28.15 32.02 13.97
N ARG A 135 -28.14 33.34 14.17
CA ARG A 135 -27.06 34.22 13.71
C ARG A 135 -25.99 34.34 14.79
N VAL A 136 -24.73 34.13 14.44
CA VAL A 136 -23.58 34.37 15.33
C VAL A 136 -23.28 35.87 15.32
N ALA A 137 -23.29 36.51 16.48
CA ALA A 137 -22.89 37.91 16.65
C ALA A 137 -21.36 38.03 16.68
#